data_AF-A0AAJ2CRZ5-F1
#
_entry.id   AF-A0AAJ2CRZ5-F1
#
_cell.length_a   1.000
_cell.length_b   1.000
_cell.length_c   1.000
_cell.angle_alpha   90.00
_cell.angle_beta   90.00
_cell.angle_gamma   90.00
#
_symmetry.space_group_name_H-M   'P 1'
#
loop_
_entity.id
_entity.type
_entity.pdbx_description
1 polymer ?
#
loop_
_entity_poly.entity_id
_entity_poly.type
_entity_poly.pdbx_seq_one_letter_code
_entity_poly.pdbx_strand_id
1 'polypeptide(L)'
;MAQVINTNVMSLNAQRNLSTSGSSLATTIQRLSSGLRINSAKDDAAGLAISERFSTQIRGLDVAVRNANDGISLAQTAEGAMVEIGNNLQRIRELSVQSA
;
A
#
# COMPACT_ATOMS: atom_id res chain seq x y z
N MET A 1 59.85 -0.60 16.80
CA MET A 1 58.49 -1.15 16.98
C MET A 1 58.07 -0.85 18.41
N ALA A 2 57.04 -0.03 18.62
CA ALA A 2 56.60 0.36 19.95
C ALA A 2 55.85 -0.82 20.60
N GLN A 3 56.54 -1.57 21.46
CA GLN A 3 55.94 -2.66 22.23
C GLN A 3 55.30 -2.05 23.49
N VAL A 4 54.04 -1.66 23.37
CA VAL A 4 53.25 -1.13 24.49
C VAL A 4 52.65 -2.31 25.26
N ILE A 5 53.16 -2.58 26.47
CA ILE A 5 52.76 -3.75 27.28
C ILE A 5 51.38 -3.57 27.93
N ASN A 6 51.01 -2.34 28.29
CA ASN A 6 49.78 -2.06 29.04
C ASN A 6 48.53 -1.84 28.18
N THR A 7 48.67 -1.63 26.87
CA THR A 7 47.53 -1.40 25.98
C THR A 7 47.75 -2.05 24.62
N ASN A 8 46.98 -3.11 24.35
CA ASN A 8 47.04 -3.84 23.09
C ASN A 8 46.14 -3.18 22.04
N VAL A 9 46.75 -2.33 21.20
CA VAL A 9 46.05 -1.61 20.12
C VAL A 9 45.45 -2.56 19.07
N MET A 10 46.06 -3.71 18.82
CA MET A 10 45.53 -4.71 17.87
C MET A 10 44.25 -5.36 18.40
N SER A 11 44.21 -5.69 19.70
CA SER A 11 43.01 -6.21 20.37
C SER A 11 41.87 -5.18 20.36
N LEU A 12 42.16 -3.90 20.65
CA LEU A 12 41.17 -2.82 20.56
C LEU A 12 40.65 -2.61 19.13
N ASN A 13 41.49 -2.80 18.11
CA ASN A 13 41.05 -2.75 16.71
C ASN A 13 40.13 -3.93 16.37
N ALA A 14 40.50 -5.15 16.76
CA ALA A 14 39.66 -6.34 16.59
C ALA A 14 38.30 -6.18 17.29
N GLN A 15 38.27 -5.64 18.51
CA GLN A 15 37.03 -5.38 19.24
C GLN A 15 36.15 -4.32 18.55
N ARG A 16 36.75 -3.25 18.01
CA ARG A 16 36.00 -2.25 17.20
C ARG A 16 35.40 -2.88 15.94
N ASN A 17 36.15 -3.70 15.21
CA ASN A 17 35.63 -4.39 14.03
C ASN A 17 34.51 -5.37 14.38
N LEU A 18 34.65 -6.10 15.49
CA LEU A 18 33.59 -6.99 15.99
C LEU A 18 32.31 -6.20 16.31
N SER A 19 32.42 -5.04 16.97
CA SER A 19 31.27 -4.18 17.28
C SER A 19 30.58 -3.68 16.00
N THR A 20 31.35 -3.26 14.99
CA THR A 20 30.80 -2.84 13.68
C THR A 20 30.06 -4.00 13.01
N SER A 21 30.68 -5.19 12.94
CA SER A 21 30.05 -6.39 12.37
C SER A 21 28.77 -6.78 13.12
N GLY A 22 28.77 -6.69 14.45
CA GLY A 22 27.59 -6.94 15.28
C GLY A 22 26.44 -5.98 14.96
N SER A 23 26.73 -4.69 14.77
CA SER A 23 25.72 -3.69 14.41
C SER A 23 25.13 -3.90 13.00
N SER A 24 25.96 -4.28 12.03
CA SER A 24 25.54 -4.60 10.67
C SER A 24 24.69 -5.88 10.63
N LEU A 25 25.05 -6.88 11.43
CA LEU A 25 24.26 -8.11 11.57
C LEU A 25 22.89 -7.81 12.18
N ALA A 26 22.81 -7.01 13.24
CA ALA A 26 21.54 -6.63 13.85
C ALA A 26 20.60 -5.93 12.86
N THR A 27 21.14 -5.01 12.04
CA THR A 27 20.37 -4.33 10.99
C THR A 27 19.88 -5.32 9.92
N THR A 28 20.73 -6.28 9.52
CA THR A 28 20.36 -7.30 8.54
C THR A 28 19.27 -8.23 9.07
N ILE A 29 19.38 -8.66 10.33
CA ILE A 29 18.36 -9.49 11.00
C ILE A 29 17.02 -8.73 11.07
N GLN A 30 17.05 -7.44 11.41
CA GLN A 30 15.83 -6.62 11.44
C GLN A 30 15.14 -6.55 10.08
N ARG A 31 15.91 -6.29 9.00
CA ARG A 31 15.39 -6.25 7.63
C ARG A 31 14.88 -7.62 7.16
N LEU A 32 15.56 -8.70 7.54
CA LEU A 32 15.12 -10.06 7.23
C LEU A 32 13.81 -10.39 7.95
N SER A 33 13.69 -10.04 9.23
CA SER A 33 12.51 -10.32 10.04
C SER A 33 11.29 -9.52 9.60
N SER A 34 11.47 -8.28 9.14
CA SER A 34 10.37 -7.46 8.65
C SER A 34 10.07 -7.66 7.16
N GLY A 35 11.04 -8.17 6.40
CA GLY A 35 10.99 -8.20 4.94
C GLY A 35 11.13 -6.81 4.29
N LEU A 36 11.30 -5.75 5.09
CA LEU A 36 11.40 -4.38 4.60
C LEU A 36 12.84 -3.89 4.66
N ARG A 37 13.31 -3.30 3.56
CA ARG A 37 14.62 -2.64 3.50
C ARG A 37 14.68 -1.40 4.40
N ILE A 38 13.58 -0.64 4.46
CA ILE A 38 13.43 0.58 5.27
C ILE A 38 12.45 0.24 6.37
N ASN A 39 12.92 0.19 7.62
CA ASN A 39 12.08 -0.11 8.78
C ASN A 39 11.75 1.13 9.60
N SER A 40 12.60 2.15 9.52
CA SER A 40 12.47 3.38 10.26
C SER A 40 12.98 4.58 9.48
N ALA A 41 12.59 5.79 9.89
CA ALA A 41 13.09 7.04 9.31
C ALA A 41 14.61 7.21 9.49
N LYS A 42 15.22 6.48 10.45
CA LYS A 42 16.68 6.44 10.63
C LYS A 42 17.37 5.72 9.47
N ASP A 43 16.72 4.71 8.88
CA ASP A 43 17.29 3.94 7.78
C ASP A 43 17.27 4.74 6.47
N ASP A 44 16.15 5.41 6.19
CA ASP A 44 15.96 6.28 5.02
C ASP A 44 14.67 7.11 5.18
N ALA A 45 14.79 8.34 5.68
CA ALA A 45 13.64 9.21 5.92
C ALA A 45 12.89 9.59 4.62
N ALA A 46 13.61 9.84 3.54
CA ALA A 46 13.01 10.22 2.26
C ALA A 46 12.30 9.01 1.61
N GLY A 47 12.96 7.85 1.62
CA GLY A 47 12.38 6.60 1.13
C GLY A 47 11.15 6.16 1.92
N LEU A 48 11.17 6.32 3.25
CA LEU A 48 10.01 6.04 4.09
C LEU A 48 8.85 6.98 3.77
N ALA A 49 9.09 8.30 3.70
CA ALA A 49 8.04 9.28 3.40
C ALA A 49 7.41 9.04 2.02
N ILE A 50 8.21 8.67 1.00
CA ILE A 50 7.69 8.31 -0.32
C ILE A 50 6.86 7.02 -0.26
N SER A 51 7.34 6.01 0.46
CA SER A 51 6.62 4.74 0.64
C SER A 51 5.28 4.94 1.35
N GLU A 52 5.22 5.79 2.37
CA GLU A 52 3.99 6.16 3.06
C GLU A 52 3.02 6.90 2.12
N ARG A 53 3.52 7.86 1.32
CA ARG A 53 2.72 8.55 0.30
C ARG A 53 2.13 7.57 -0.70
N PHE A 54 2.91 6.64 -1.24
CA PHE A 54 2.38 5.61 -2.13
C PHE A 54 1.37 4.71 -1.43
N SER A 55 1.62 4.31 -0.17
CA SER A 55 0.67 3.51 0.61
C SER A 55 -0.65 4.24 0.86
N THR A 56 -0.64 5.56 1.06
CA THR A 56 -1.87 6.37 1.15
C THR A 56 -2.59 6.45 -0.19
N GLN A 57 -1.86 6.64 -1.29
CA GLN A 57 -2.44 6.72 -2.62
C GLN A 57 -3.08 5.39 -3.05
N ILE A 58 -2.40 4.26 -2.81
CA ILE A 58 -2.92 2.92 -3.08
C ILE A 58 -4.24 2.70 -2.32
N ARG A 59 -4.26 2.96 -1.01
CA ARG A 59 -5.50 2.84 -0.22
C ARG A 59 -6.61 3.75 -0.73
N GLY A 60 -6.28 4.96 -1.17
CA GLY A 60 -7.24 5.87 -1.81
C GLY A 60 -7.80 5.32 -3.11
N LEU A 61 -6.94 4.75 -3.97
CA LEU A 61 -7.33 4.11 -5.22
C LEU A 61 -8.21 2.87 -4.97
N ASP A 62 -7.92 2.05 -3.96
CA ASP A 62 -8.74 0.89 -3.61
C ASP A 62 -10.18 1.26 -3.20
N VAL A 63 -10.34 2.42 -2.55
CA VAL A 63 -11.66 2.97 -2.24
C VAL A 63 -12.31 3.55 -3.50
N ALA A 64 -11.57 4.26 -4.34
CA ALA A 64 -12.09 4.80 -5.60
C ALA A 64 -12.60 3.70 -6.53
N VAL A 65 -11.89 2.56 -6.63
CA VAL A 65 -12.32 1.39 -7.39
C VAL A 65 -13.61 0.80 -6.82
N ARG A 66 -13.73 0.68 -5.49
CA ARG A 66 -14.97 0.23 -4.85
C ARG A 66 -16.13 1.17 -5.15
N ASN A 67 -15.94 2.48 -5.00
CA ASN A 67 -16.97 3.48 -5.30
C ASN A 67 -17.39 3.44 -6.78
N ALA A 68 -16.46 3.21 -7.70
CA ALA A 68 -16.76 3.07 -9.12
C ALA A 68 -17.64 1.85 -9.39
N ASN A 69 -17.34 0.71 -8.75
CA ASN A 69 -18.18 -0.50 -8.85
C ASN A 69 -19.57 -0.27 -8.28
N ASP A 70 -19.70 0.41 -7.14
CA ASP A 70 -21.00 0.75 -6.56
C ASP A 70 -21.80 1.66 -7.50
N GLY A 71 -21.15 2.64 -8.13
CA GLY A 71 -21.76 3.50 -9.15
C GLY A 71 -22.24 2.71 -10.38
N ILE A 72 -21.47 1.70 -10.82
CA ILE A 72 -21.87 0.80 -11.90
C ILE A 72 -23.09 -0.03 -11.48
N SER A 73 -23.10 -0.61 -10.29
CA SER A 73 -24.24 -1.40 -9.78
C SER A 73 -25.52 -0.55 -9.66
N LEU A 74 -25.38 0.70 -9.22
CA LEU A 74 -26.49 1.65 -9.18
C LEU A 74 -27.02 1.96 -10.60
N ALA A 75 -26.12 2.25 -11.54
CA ALA A 75 -26.48 2.52 -12.92
C ALA A 75 -27.18 1.32 -13.57
N GLN A 76 -26.70 0.10 -13.35
CA GLN A 76 -27.34 -1.13 -13.84
C GLN A 76 -28.74 -1.33 -13.25
N THR A 77 -28.92 -1.04 -11.96
CA THR A 77 -30.23 -1.13 -11.31
C THR A 77 -31.20 -0.10 -11.90
N ALA A 78 -30.73 1.13 -12.12
CA ALA A 78 -31.52 2.18 -12.76
C ALA A 78 -31.87 1.82 -14.21
N GLU A 79 -30.92 1.26 -14.98
CA GLU A 79 -31.15 0.79 -16.34
C GLU A 79 -32.24 -0.29 -16.40
N GLY A 80 -32.18 -1.28 -15.51
CA GLY A 80 -33.23 -2.31 -15.41
C GLY A 80 -34.61 -1.72 -15.10
N ALA A 81 -34.69 -0.75 -14.19
CA ALA A 81 -35.95 -0.06 -13.89
C ALA A 81 -36.46 0.76 -15.09
N MET A 82 -35.57 1.41 -15.83
CA MET A 82 -35.94 2.17 -17.04
C MET A 82 -36.48 1.29 -18.16
N VAL A 83 -35.95 0.07 -18.32
CA VAL A 83 -36.48 -0.91 -19.27
C VAL A 83 -37.93 -1.26 -18.93
N GLU A 84 -38.23 -1.54 -17.66
CA GLU A 84 -39.59 -1.83 -17.21
C GLU A 84 -40.54 -0.64 -17.40
N ILE A 85 -40.09 0.59 -17.11
CA ILE A 85 -40.89 1.80 -17.40
C ILE A 85 -41.18 1.90 -18.90
N GLY A 86 -40.19 1.66 -19.76
CA GLY A 86 -40.37 1.64 -21.21
C GLY A 86 -41.40 0.62 -21.68
N ASN A 87 -41.36 -0.60 -21.13
CA ASN A 87 -42.33 -1.66 -21.43
C ASN A 87 -43.76 -1.26 -20.99
N ASN A 88 -43.90 -0.68 -19.79
CA ASN A 88 -45.18 -0.18 -19.29
C ASN A 88 -45.76 0.94 -20.18
N LEU A 89 -44.93 1.89 -20.61
CA LEU A 89 -45.35 2.97 -21.50
C LEU A 89 -45.84 2.44 -22.85
N GLN A 90 -45.16 1.43 -23.42
CA GLN A 90 -45.62 0.77 -24.64
C GLN A 90 -46.98 0.11 -24.44
N ARG A 91 -47.16 -0.61 -23.32
CA ARG A 91 -48.45 -1.24 -23.01
C ARG A 91 -49.58 -0.22 -22.82
N ILE A 92 -49.32 0.89 -22.14
CA ILE A 92 -50.29 1.99 -21.98
C ILE A 92 -50.69 2.54 -23.35
N ARG A 93 -49.72 2.72 -24.27
CA ARG A 93 -49.99 3.19 -25.63
C ARG A 93 -50.89 2.22 -26.40
N GLU A 94 -50.62 0.92 -26.34
CA GLU A 94 -51.48 -0.10 -26.96
C GLU A 94 -52.91 -0.04 -26.44
N LEU A 95 -53.08 0.00 -25.12
CA LEU A 95 -54.39 0.09 -24.46
C LEU A 95 -55.14 1.38 -24.83
N SER A 96 -54.42 2.49 -24.97
CA SER A 96 -55.00 3.79 -25.35
C SER A 96 -55.52 3.77 -26.79
N VAL A 97 -54.79 3.15 -27.72
CA VAL A 97 -55.22 2.97 -29.11
C VAL A 97 -56.38 1.98 -29.20
N GLN A 98 -56.36 0.90 -28.41
CA GLN A 98 -57.46 -0.07 -28.36
C GLN A 98 -58.77 0.53 -27.82
N SER A 99 -58.69 1.59 -27.02
CA SER A 99 -59.85 2.25 -26.41
C SER A 99 -60.44 3.38 -27.28
N ALA A 100 -59.80 3.73 -28.40
CA ALA A 100 -60.24 4.76 -29.36
C ALA A 100 -61.08 4.14 -30.49
#